data_AF-A0A3C0IP46-F1
#
_entry.id   AF-A0A3C0IP46-F1
#
_cell.length_a   1.000
_cell.length_b   1.000
_cell.length_c   1.000
_cell.angle_alpha   90.00
_cell.angle_beta   90.00
_cell.angle_gamma   90.00
#
_symmetry.space_group_name_H-M   'P 1'
#
loop_
_entity.id
_entity.type
_entity.pdbx_description
1 polymer ?
#
loop_
_entity_poly.entity_id
_entity_poly.type
_entity_poly.pdbx_seq_one_letter_code
_entity_poly.pdbx_strand_id
1 'polypeptide(L)'
;MVTAFDAVGQDNVGIGGAPRSGFKLDVRGNINADGRLLLYGRNVLRSDSIWNSTFGGNVTLGTFAGANMADTALGNSFFGFNSGQATRGHDNSFFGANAGVANTLGRSNVFMGRGAGELNTSGSNNVFMGAYSGFSNTTGTGLVFLGN
;
A
#
# COMPACT_ATOMS: atom_id res chain seq x y z
N MET A 1 -28.37 28.30 -15.66
CA MET A 1 -26.91 28.23 -15.38
C MET A 1 -26.73 27.13 -14.35
N VAL A 2 -26.27 25.94 -14.76
CA VAL A 2 -26.21 24.78 -13.86
C VAL A 2 -24.98 24.92 -12.96
N THR A 3 -25.20 25.05 -11.66
CA THR A 3 -24.15 25.05 -10.62
C THR A 3 -23.64 23.62 -10.42
N ALA A 4 -22.69 23.19 -11.26
CA ALA A 4 -22.12 21.83 -11.19
C ALA A 4 -20.84 21.74 -10.33
N PHE A 5 -20.36 22.87 -9.83
CA PHE A 5 -19.14 22.96 -9.02
C PHE A 5 -19.41 23.85 -7.81
N ASP A 6 -19.34 23.28 -6.61
CA ASP A 6 -19.28 24.05 -5.37
C ASP A 6 -17.80 24.14 -4.99
N ALA A 7 -17.23 25.34 -5.11
CA ALA A 7 -15.86 25.63 -4.72
C ALA A 7 -15.88 26.10 -3.26
N VAL A 8 -15.43 25.25 -2.35
CA VAL A 8 -15.48 25.53 -0.90
C VAL A 8 -14.06 25.65 -0.36
N GLY A 9 -13.62 26.89 -0.09
CA GLY A 9 -12.30 27.18 0.48
C GLY A 9 -11.13 26.93 -0.48
N GLN A 10 -9.97 27.51 -0.13
CA GLN A 10 -8.76 27.64 -0.96
C GLN A 10 -8.24 26.26 -1.42
N ASP A 11 -8.77 25.73 -2.55
CA ASP A 11 -8.26 24.62 -3.38
C ASP A 11 -9.16 23.36 -3.55
N ASN A 12 -10.40 23.34 -3.04
CA ASN A 12 -11.27 22.14 -3.15
C ASN A 12 -12.51 22.36 -4.04
N VAL A 13 -12.72 21.45 -5.01
CA VAL A 13 -13.93 21.37 -5.84
C VAL A 13 -14.70 20.09 -5.51
N GLY A 14 -15.93 20.22 -5.01
CA GLY A 14 -16.82 19.10 -4.75
C GLY A 14 -17.79 18.86 -5.92
N ILE A 15 -18.07 17.58 -6.22
CA ILE A 15 -19.16 17.17 -7.12
C ILE A 15 -20.14 16.27 -6.37
N GLY A 16 -21.41 16.71 -6.26
CA GLY A 16 -22.50 15.96 -5.62
C GLY A 16 -22.96 16.51 -4.26
N GLY A 17 -23.62 17.67 -4.23
CA GLY A 17 -24.27 18.21 -3.05
C GLY A 17 -25.77 17.87 -3.00
N ALA A 18 -26.17 16.78 -2.34
CA ALA A 18 -27.52 16.50 -1.80
C ALA A 18 -27.59 15.07 -1.18
N PRO A 19 -28.51 14.75 -0.24
CA PRO A 19 -28.40 13.57 0.62
C PRO A 19 -28.60 12.21 -0.06
N ARG A 20 -28.97 12.15 -1.35
CA ARG A 20 -29.10 10.91 -2.13
C ARG A 20 -28.84 11.16 -3.62
N SER A 21 -27.58 11.21 -4.04
CA SER A 21 -27.25 10.99 -5.45
C SER A 21 -27.20 9.49 -5.71
N GLY A 22 -28.06 8.98 -6.60
CA GLY A 22 -28.10 7.58 -7.03
C GLY A 22 -26.89 7.13 -7.86
N PHE A 23 -25.98 8.05 -8.19
CA PHE A 23 -24.77 7.77 -8.95
C PHE A 23 -23.56 8.41 -8.26
N LYS A 24 -22.56 7.56 -7.95
CA LYS A 24 -21.21 7.98 -7.58
C LYS A 24 -20.54 8.59 -8.82
N LEU A 25 -19.42 9.29 -8.64
CA LEU A 25 -18.60 9.88 -9.71
C LEU A 25 -18.39 8.86 -10.87
N ASP A 26 -19.02 9.09 -12.03
CA ASP A 26 -18.82 8.34 -13.28
C ASP A 26 -17.90 9.15 -14.20
N VAL A 27 -16.65 8.70 -14.36
CA VAL A 27 -15.68 9.33 -15.26
C VAL A 27 -15.52 8.44 -16.49
N ARG A 28 -16.05 8.90 -17.62
CA ARG A 28 -15.82 8.27 -18.92
C ARG A 28 -14.48 8.73 -19.48
N GLY A 29 -13.40 8.28 -18.86
CA GLY A 29 -12.02 8.65 -19.18
C GLY A 29 -11.03 8.34 -18.04
N ASN A 30 -9.81 8.84 -18.15
CA ASN A 30 -8.79 8.69 -17.10
C ASN A 30 -8.97 9.76 -16.00
N ILE A 31 -8.70 9.37 -14.75
CA ILE A 31 -8.58 10.30 -13.63
C ILE A 31 -7.08 10.53 -13.39
N ASN A 32 -6.60 11.71 -13.77
CA ASN A 32 -5.23 12.15 -13.45
C ASN A 32 -5.25 12.86 -12.10
N ALA A 33 -4.48 12.38 -11.13
CA ALA A 33 -4.32 13.01 -9.83
C ALA A 33 -2.85 13.39 -9.62
N ASP A 34 -2.58 14.65 -9.28
CA ASP A 34 -1.22 15.13 -8.98
C ASP A 34 -0.71 14.67 -7.59
N GLY A 35 -1.56 13.96 -6.85
CA GLY A 35 -1.32 13.49 -5.50
C GLY A 35 -2.03 12.18 -5.21
N ARG A 36 -2.81 12.12 -4.12
CA ARG A 36 -3.44 10.88 -3.66
C ARG A 36 -4.91 10.80 -4.08
N LEU A 37 -5.32 9.65 -4.58
CA LEU A 37 -6.73 9.32 -4.64
C LEU A 37 -7.19 8.83 -3.25
N LEU A 38 -8.03 9.62 -2.59
CA LEU A 38 -8.59 9.31 -1.27
C LEU A 38 -10.05 8.85 -1.37
N LEU A 39 -10.41 7.78 -0.65
CA LEU A 39 -11.81 7.39 -0.42
C LEU A 39 -12.05 7.28 1.09
N TYR A 40 -12.99 8.08 1.61
CA TYR A 40 -13.24 8.21 3.06
C TYR A 40 -11.97 8.54 3.87
N GLY A 41 -11.10 9.39 3.33
CA GLY A 41 -9.84 9.78 3.97
C GLY A 41 -8.73 8.73 3.93
N ARG A 42 -8.90 7.64 3.18
CA ARG A 42 -7.88 6.58 3.00
C ARG A 42 -7.29 6.60 1.60
N ASN A 43 -5.99 6.36 1.48
CA ASN A 43 -5.32 6.20 0.19
C ASN A 43 -5.88 4.94 -0.51
N VAL A 44 -6.48 5.12 -1.69
CA VAL A 44 -6.93 4.01 -2.55
C VAL A 44 -5.85 3.65 -3.56
N LEU A 45 -5.04 4.61 -4.02
CA LEU A 45 -3.83 4.40 -4.79
C LEU A 45 -2.86 5.50 -4.39
N ARG A 46 -1.76 5.12 -3.72
CA ARG A 46 -0.61 5.99 -3.52
C ARG A 46 0.38 5.68 -4.63
N SER A 47 0.39 6.48 -5.68
CA SER A 47 1.38 6.45 -6.75
C SER A 47 2.21 7.72 -6.63
N ASP A 48 3.25 7.69 -5.81
CA ASP A 48 4.19 8.81 -5.63
C ASP A 48 5.12 8.95 -6.85
N SER A 49 4.56 9.01 -8.06
CA SER A 49 5.34 9.20 -9.29
C SER A 49 4.75 10.31 -10.14
N ILE A 50 4.87 11.53 -9.62
CA ILE A 50 4.95 12.73 -10.43
C ILE A 50 6.23 13.41 -10.00
N TRP A 51 7.26 13.15 -10.80
CA TRP A 51 8.55 13.83 -10.85
C TRP A 51 9.22 14.19 -9.52
N ASN A 52 10.26 13.41 -9.21
CA ASN A 52 11.32 13.75 -8.25
C ASN A 52 10.94 13.68 -6.76
N SER A 53 10.99 12.47 -6.22
CA SER A 53 11.47 12.27 -4.85
C SER A 53 11.98 10.84 -4.69
N THR A 54 12.84 10.62 -3.71
CA THR A 54 13.57 9.39 -3.34
C THR A 54 12.68 8.18 -2.96
N PHE A 55 11.46 8.07 -3.51
CA PHE A 55 10.36 7.16 -3.10
C PHE A 55 9.73 6.34 -4.25
N GLY A 56 10.38 6.25 -5.41
CA GLY A 56 9.81 5.65 -6.62
C GLY A 56 9.33 4.19 -6.48
N GLY A 57 8.13 3.91 -7.02
CA GLY A 57 7.69 2.56 -7.40
C GLY A 57 6.90 1.75 -6.37
N ASN A 58 6.46 2.35 -5.26
CA ASN A 58 5.65 1.63 -4.28
C ASN A 58 4.15 1.62 -4.64
N VAL A 59 3.46 0.50 -4.42
CA VAL A 59 1.99 0.36 -4.52
C VAL A 59 1.46 -0.13 -3.17
N THR A 60 0.67 0.67 -2.47
CA THR A 60 0.09 0.27 -1.17
C THR A 60 -1.44 0.37 -1.15
N LEU A 61 -2.10 -0.74 -0.84
CA LEU A 61 -3.55 -0.88 -0.70
C LEU A 61 -3.89 -1.47 0.67
N GLY A 62 -4.73 -0.79 1.44
CA GLY A 62 -5.18 -1.26 2.76
C GLY A 62 -4.87 -0.28 3.87
N THR A 63 -5.57 -0.44 5.00
CA THR A 63 -5.41 0.46 6.14
C THR A 63 -4.05 0.19 6.79
N PHE A 64 -3.25 1.26 6.97
CA PHE A 64 -1.88 1.23 7.50
C PHE A 64 -0.84 0.44 6.68
N ALA A 65 -1.18 0.01 5.46
CA ALA A 65 -0.21 -0.60 4.56
C ALA A 65 0.91 0.39 4.24
N GLY A 66 2.16 0.01 4.49
CA GLY A 66 3.33 0.89 4.29
C GLY A 66 3.31 2.18 5.11
N ALA A 67 2.63 2.23 6.25
CA ALA A 67 2.46 3.47 7.02
C ALA A 67 3.77 4.10 7.54
N ASN A 68 4.77 3.28 7.89
CA ASN A 68 6.05 3.74 8.44
C ASN A 68 7.22 3.51 7.48
N MET A 69 6.96 3.57 6.17
CA MET A 69 8.02 3.44 5.17
C MET A 69 9.02 4.59 5.29
N ALA A 70 10.31 4.24 5.37
CA ALA A 70 11.40 5.21 5.43
C ALA A 70 11.90 5.57 4.02
N ASP A 71 12.67 6.66 3.92
CA ASP A 71 13.16 7.29 2.67
C ASP A 71 14.02 6.41 1.74
N THR A 72 14.27 5.15 2.10
CA THR A 72 15.03 4.17 1.30
C THR A 72 14.20 2.94 0.85
N ALA A 73 12.90 2.90 1.18
CA ALA A 73 12.00 1.79 0.87
C ALA A 73 11.35 1.95 -0.52
N LEU A 74 12.09 1.59 -1.56
CA LEU A 74 11.66 1.68 -2.98
C LEU A 74 11.00 0.39 -3.48
N GLY A 75 10.16 0.48 -4.52
CA GLY A 75 9.72 -0.70 -5.30
C GLY A 75 8.86 -1.76 -4.57
N ASN A 76 8.19 -1.40 -3.48
CA ASN A 76 7.38 -2.34 -2.70
C ASN A 76 5.91 -2.38 -3.14
N SER A 77 5.29 -3.57 -3.08
CA SER A 77 3.88 -3.79 -3.40
C SER A 77 3.15 -4.40 -2.20
N PHE A 78 2.31 -3.63 -1.50
CA PHE A 78 1.63 -4.02 -0.27
C PHE A 78 0.12 -4.02 -0.39
N PHE A 79 -0.52 -5.12 -0.01
CA PHE A 79 -1.97 -5.29 -0.10
C PHE A 79 -2.50 -5.94 1.17
N GLY A 80 -3.25 -5.21 1.99
CA GLY A 80 -3.88 -5.71 3.22
C GLY A 80 -3.72 -4.79 4.42
N PHE A 81 -4.51 -5.03 5.47
CA PHE A 81 -4.38 -4.32 6.75
C PHE A 81 -2.97 -4.53 7.33
N ASN A 82 -2.27 -3.45 7.69
CA ASN A 82 -0.89 -3.46 8.23
C ASN A 82 0.18 -4.14 7.35
N SER A 83 -0.10 -4.44 6.07
CA SER A 83 0.89 -5.07 5.19
C SER A 83 2.12 -4.18 5.04
N GLY A 84 3.31 -4.71 5.34
CA GLY A 84 4.57 -3.98 5.24
C GLY A 84 4.63 -2.69 6.08
N GLN A 85 3.85 -2.59 7.17
CA GLN A 85 3.72 -1.37 7.96
C GLN A 85 5.07 -0.76 8.35
N ALA A 86 6.04 -1.59 8.76
CA ALA A 86 7.35 -1.14 9.23
C ALA A 86 8.48 -1.22 8.19
N THR A 87 8.19 -1.55 6.91
CA THR A 87 9.25 -1.77 5.91
C THR A 87 10.11 -0.53 5.72
N ARG A 88 11.42 -0.71 5.85
CA ARG A 88 12.46 0.21 5.36
C ARG A 88 13.31 -0.44 4.25
N GLY A 89 13.01 -1.69 3.90
CA GLY A 89 13.61 -2.40 2.77
C GLY A 89 12.89 -2.11 1.45
N HIS A 90 13.52 -2.50 0.35
CA HIS A 90 13.02 -2.31 -1.01
C HIS A 90 12.66 -3.64 -1.69
N ASP A 91 11.92 -3.54 -2.79
CA ASP A 91 11.57 -4.64 -3.69
C ASP A 91 10.79 -5.77 -3.02
N ASN A 92 9.99 -5.46 -2.00
CA ASN A 92 9.15 -6.46 -1.32
C ASN A 92 7.73 -6.50 -1.89
N SER A 93 7.16 -7.69 -2.04
CA SER A 93 5.77 -7.90 -2.43
C SER A 93 5.00 -8.61 -1.32
N PHE A 94 4.15 -7.89 -0.60
CA PHE A 94 3.36 -8.41 0.53
C PHE A 94 1.87 -8.36 0.22
N PHE A 95 1.20 -9.50 0.37
CA PHE A 95 -0.22 -9.65 0.12
C PHE A 95 -0.89 -10.42 1.26
N GLY A 96 -1.70 -9.76 2.06
CA GLY A 96 -2.41 -10.32 3.21
C GLY A 96 -2.41 -9.38 4.41
N ALA A 97 -3.37 -9.57 5.32
CA ALA A 97 -3.36 -8.85 6.59
C ALA A 97 -2.11 -9.23 7.42
N ASN A 98 -1.39 -8.23 7.93
CA ASN A 98 -0.15 -8.33 8.68
C ASN A 98 1.03 -9.02 7.93
N ALA A 99 0.94 -9.20 6.61
CA ALA A 99 2.06 -9.75 5.85
C ALA A 99 3.28 -8.82 5.95
N GLY A 100 4.41 -9.36 6.39
CA GLY A 100 5.66 -8.61 6.56
C GLY A 100 5.57 -7.39 7.48
N VAL A 101 4.65 -7.36 8.45
CA VAL A 101 4.38 -6.16 9.28
C VAL A 101 5.62 -5.68 10.03
N ALA A 102 6.45 -6.58 10.54
CA ALA A 102 7.68 -6.26 11.27
C ALA A 102 8.92 -6.17 10.38
N ASN A 103 8.79 -6.36 9.06
CA ASN A 103 9.94 -6.28 8.15
C ASN A 103 10.50 -4.88 8.23
N THR A 104 11.76 -4.72 8.59
CA THR A 104 12.40 -3.40 8.69
C THR A 104 13.48 -3.25 7.63
N LEU A 105 14.43 -4.17 7.52
CA LEU A 105 15.55 -4.05 6.59
C LEU A 105 15.52 -5.05 5.44
N GLY A 106 14.66 -6.07 5.53
CA GLY A 106 14.56 -7.15 4.56
C GLY A 106 14.15 -6.66 3.17
N ARG A 107 14.80 -7.21 2.14
CA ARG A 107 14.63 -6.82 0.73
C ARG A 107 14.26 -8.01 -0.12
N SER A 108 13.62 -7.75 -1.26
CA SER A 108 13.35 -8.77 -2.28
C SER A 108 12.55 -9.96 -1.73
N ASN A 109 11.65 -9.73 -0.77
CA ASN A 109 10.82 -10.77 -0.20
C ASN A 109 9.43 -10.82 -0.86
N VAL A 110 8.87 -12.01 -1.01
CA VAL A 110 7.48 -12.24 -1.43
C VAL A 110 6.73 -12.92 -0.29
N PHE A 111 5.82 -12.21 0.36
CA PHE A 111 4.99 -12.76 1.44
C PHE A 111 3.51 -12.71 1.04
N MET A 112 2.90 -13.88 0.87
CA MET A 112 1.51 -14.02 0.42
C MET A 112 0.72 -14.86 1.42
N GLY A 113 -0.22 -14.24 2.14
CA GLY A 113 -1.05 -14.87 3.15
C GLY A 113 -1.18 -13.98 4.39
N ARG A 114 -2.26 -14.17 5.16
CA ARG A 114 -2.43 -13.51 6.46
C ARG A 114 -1.29 -13.94 7.40
N GLY A 115 -0.55 -12.97 7.93
CA GLY A 115 0.58 -13.21 8.85
C GLY A 115 1.81 -13.88 8.21
N ALA A 116 1.90 -13.94 6.87
CA ALA A 116 3.08 -14.44 6.20
C ALA A 116 4.29 -13.53 6.50
N GLY A 117 5.38 -14.11 6.99
CA GLY A 117 6.59 -13.36 7.37
C GLY A 117 6.36 -12.28 8.44
N GLU A 118 5.34 -12.42 9.29
CA GLU A 118 4.91 -11.37 10.22
C GLU A 118 6.05 -10.86 11.11
N LEU A 119 6.90 -11.76 11.63
CA LEU A 119 8.04 -11.42 12.50
C LEU A 119 9.37 -11.30 11.75
N ASN A 120 9.38 -11.30 10.41
CA ASN A 120 10.61 -11.04 9.64
C ASN A 120 11.07 -9.62 9.92
N THR A 121 12.33 -9.41 10.28
CA THR A 121 12.88 -8.09 10.59
C THR A 121 13.93 -7.67 9.56
N SER A 122 14.86 -8.55 9.21
CA SER A 122 15.94 -8.25 8.25
C SER A 122 16.19 -9.33 7.19
N GLY A 123 15.46 -10.46 7.26
CA GLY A 123 15.57 -11.53 6.28
C GLY A 123 15.24 -11.04 4.87
N SER A 124 16.03 -11.46 3.88
CA SER A 124 15.91 -11.02 2.49
C SER A 124 15.79 -12.19 1.52
N ASN A 125 15.30 -11.95 0.31
CA ASN A 125 15.17 -12.97 -0.74
C ASN A 125 14.36 -14.20 -0.31
N ASN A 126 13.32 -14.02 0.52
CA ASN A 126 12.46 -15.10 0.97
C ASN A 126 11.14 -15.13 0.19
N VAL A 127 10.59 -16.33 0.01
CA VAL A 127 9.26 -16.54 -0.56
C VAL A 127 8.41 -17.30 0.44
N PHE A 128 7.46 -16.63 1.09
CA PHE A 128 6.52 -17.23 2.02
C PHE A 128 5.11 -17.14 1.45
N MET A 129 4.49 -18.28 1.17
CA MET A 129 3.12 -18.35 0.63
C MET A 129 2.26 -19.22 1.53
N GLY A 130 1.03 -18.81 1.83
CA GLY A 130 0.12 -19.45 2.77
C GLY A 130 -0.02 -18.68 4.09
N ALA A 131 -1.14 -18.87 4.79
CA ALA A 131 -1.39 -18.19 6.07
C ALA A 131 -0.31 -18.57 7.10
N TYR A 132 0.29 -17.56 7.74
CA TYR A 132 1.35 -17.72 8.75
C TYR A 132 2.62 -18.45 8.26
N SER A 133 2.82 -18.57 6.95
CA SER A 133 4.07 -19.09 6.38
C SER A 133 5.25 -18.21 6.79
N GLY A 134 6.32 -18.83 7.31
CA GLY A 134 7.49 -18.09 7.80
C GLY A 134 7.21 -17.11 8.95
N PHE A 135 6.10 -17.28 9.68
CA PHE A 135 5.66 -16.35 10.73
C PHE A 135 6.76 -15.96 11.72
N SER A 136 7.55 -16.92 12.18
CA SER A 136 8.63 -16.71 13.16
C SER A 136 10.02 -16.52 12.54
N ASN A 137 10.13 -16.46 11.22
CA ASN A 137 11.41 -16.17 10.58
C ASN A 137 11.76 -14.70 10.82
N THR A 138 12.87 -14.43 11.50
CA THR A 138 13.30 -13.06 11.81
C THR A 138 14.38 -12.55 10.85
N THR A 139 15.38 -13.38 10.53
CA THR A 139 16.58 -12.98 9.77
C THR A 139 16.97 -13.94 8.65
N GLY A 140 16.24 -15.05 8.46
CA GLY A 140 16.55 -16.04 7.42
C GLY A 140 16.52 -15.43 6.02
N THR A 141 17.38 -15.92 5.13
CA THR A 141 17.58 -15.40 3.78
C THR A 141 17.56 -16.55 2.77
N GLY A 142 16.90 -16.37 1.62
CA GLY A 142 16.82 -17.40 0.59
C GLY A 142 15.90 -18.57 0.94
N LEU A 143 14.97 -18.38 1.87
CA LEU A 143 14.05 -19.43 2.30
C LEU A 143 12.79 -19.44 1.43
N VAL A 144 12.28 -20.64 1.18
CA VAL A 144 10.98 -20.86 0.54
C VAL A 144 10.09 -21.62 1.53
N PHE A 145 9.01 -20.99 1.98
CA PHE A 145 7.98 -21.65 2.79
C PHE A 145 6.65 -21.63 2.05
N LEU A 146 6.06 -22.80 1.87
CA LEU A 146 4.75 -22.98 1.29
C LEU A 146 3.85 -23.60 2.37
N GLY A 147 2.83 -22.85 2.78
CA GLY A 147 1.80 -23.26 3.73
C GLY A 147 0.50 -23.61 3.00
N ASN A 148 -0.42 -24.24 3.73
CA ASN A 148 -1.78 -24.57 3.29
C ASN A 148 -2.74 -23.42 3.65
#